data_AF-L7W9L2-F1
#
_entry.id   AF-L7W9L2-F1
#
_cell.length_a   1.000
_cell.length_b   1.000
_cell.length_c   1.000
_cell.angle_alpha   90.00
_cell.angle_beta   90.00
_cell.angle_gamma   90.00
#
_symmetry.space_group_name_H-M   'P 1'
#
loop_
_entity.id
_entity.type
_entity.pdbx_description
1 polymer ?
#
loop_
_entity_poly.entity_id
_entity_poly.type
_entity_poly.pdbx_seq_one_letter_code
_entity_poly.pdbx_strand_id
1 'polypeptide(L)'
;MILILLMSCKQKASESGEAIDSLSFKKLETVEERKEFLQEIFDADQAVRKESNNTDLNPSDNAAQMAMFHKMDSIDDLNLHKIRWYLDNYEYPSKDSYGDTLSRTPALVVHHSNNDGIRREFYPQFKKAYEDGSLEASFFALYLGRLYEIENGSYYRMKTSTYMIEDQIDSLIVELDL
;
A
#
# COMPACT_ATOMS: atom_id res chain seq x y z
N MET A 1 -9.81 -46.18 -30.81
CA MET A 1 -10.55 -44.90 -30.69
C MET A 1 -10.61 -44.56 -29.22
N ILE A 2 -9.66 -43.74 -28.75
CA ILE A 2 -9.55 -43.34 -27.34
C ILE A 2 -10.20 -41.97 -27.21
N LEU A 3 -11.27 -41.88 -26.42
CA LEU A 3 -12.00 -40.65 -26.15
C LEU A 3 -11.34 -39.97 -24.94
N ILE A 4 -10.59 -38.90 -25.17
CA ILE A 4 -10.00 -38.09 -24.10
C ILE A 4 -11.03 -37.03 -23.70
N LEU A 5 -11.62 -37.21 -22.51
CA LEU A 5 -12.46 -36.20 -21.85
C LEU A 5 -11.55 -35.12 -21.26
N LEU A 6 -11.50 -33.95 -21.90
CA LEU A 6 -10.91 -32.74 -21.32
C LEU A 6 -11.87 -32.20 -20.25
N MET A 7 -11.61 -32.52 -18.98
CA MET A 7 -12.18 -31.75 -17.87
C MET A 7 -11.47 -30.39 -17.83
N SER A 8 -12.12 -29.39 -18.43
CA SER A 8 -11.76 -27.99 -18.24
C SER A 8 -12.16 -27.58 -16.83
N CYS A 9 -11.19 -27.55 -15.91
CA CYS A 9 -11.34 -26.84 -14.65
C CYS A 9 -11.49 -25.35 -15.00
N LYS A 10 -12.72 -24.83 -14.97
CA LYS A 10 -12.95 -23.39 -14.86
C LYS A 10 -12.36 -22.94 -13.52
N GLN A 11 -11.19 -22.30 -13.58
CA GLN A 11 -10.73 -21.45 -12.49
C GLN A 11 -11.81 -20.38 -12.30
N LYS A 12 -12.47 -20.40 -11.15
CA LYS A 12 -13.38 -19.34 -10.73
C LYS A 12 -12.49 -18.10 -10.54
N ALA A 13 -12.59 -17.16 -11.48
CA ALA A 13 -11.95 -15.86 -11.32
C ALA A 13 -12.39 -15.27 -9.98
N SER A 14 -11.42 -14.73 -9.24
CA SER A 14 -11.66 -14.06 -7.97
C SER A 14 -12.70 -12.96 -8.16
N GLU A 15 -13.77 -12.97 -7.36
CA GLU A 15 -14.82 -11.93 -7.33
C GLU A 15 -14.25 -10.53 -6.96
N SER A 16 -12.97 -10.45 -6.53
CA SER A 16 -12.29 -9.17 -6.28
C SER A 16 -11.88 -8.41 -7.55
N GLY A 17 -11.67 -9.10 -8.68
CA GLY A 17 -11.21 -8.47 -9.92
C GLY A 17 -12.29 -7.65 -10.65
N GLU A 18 -13.55 -8.09 -10.61
CA GLU A 18 -14.66 -7.42 -11.30
C GLU A 18 -15.19 -6.17 -10.55
N ALA A 19 -15.03 -6.11 -9.22
CA ALA A 19 -15.51 -4.97 -8.44
C ALA A 19 -14.65 -3.71 -8.66
N ILE A 20 -13.35 -3.89 -8.91
CA ILE A 20 -12.36 -2.82 -9.00
C ILE A 20 -12.45 -2.07 -10.36
N ASP A 21 -12.70 -2.80 -11.45
CA ASP A 21 -12.88 -2.22 -12.81
C ASP A 21 -14.12 -1.32 -12.92
N SER A 22 -15.01 -1.33 -11.92
CA SER A 22 -16.23 -0.51 -11.88
C SER A 22 -16.09 0.81 -11.12
N LEU A 23 -14.94 1.10 -10.52
CA LEU A 23 -14.71 2.31 -9.72
C LEU A 23 -14.51 3.53 -10.62
N SER A 24 -15.63 4.15 -11.03
CA SER A 24 -15.64 5.48 -11.64
C SER A 24 -15.61 6.54 -10.56
N PHE A 25 -14.44 7.12 -10.28
CA PHE A 25 -14.33 8.25 -9.37
C PHE A 25 -14.69 9.56 -10.06
N LYS A 26 -15.48 10.39 -9.38
CA LYS A 26 -15.75 11.77 -9.81
C LYS A 26 -14.47 12.59 -9.63
N LYS A 27 -14.21 13.52 -10.55
CA LYS A 27 -13.15 14.53 -10.40
C LYS A 27 -13.34 15.34 -9.10
N LEU A 28 -12.23 15.55 -8.38
CA LEU A 28 -12.10 16.32 -7.14
C LEU A 28 -11.58 17.70 -7.51
N GLU A 29 -12.50 18.65 -7.63
CA GLU A 29 -12.26 20.00 -8.12
C GLU A 29 -11.51 20.85 -7.09
N THR A 30 -11.74 20.62 -5.79
CA THR A 30 -11.12 21.40 -4.71
C THR A 30 -10.07 20.62 -3.91
N VAL A 31 -9.21 21.33 -3.18
CA VAL A 31 -8.27 20.73 -2.22
C VAL A 31 -9.02 20.06 -1.08
N GLU A 32 -10.15 20.61 -0.67
CA GLU A 32 -11.02 20.07 0.38
C GLU A 32 -11.61 18.71 -0.04
N GLU A 33 -12.13 18.58 -1.26
CA GLU A 33 -12.62 17.28 -1.79
C GLU A 33 -11.48 16.24 -1.84
N ARG A 34 -10.26 16.66 -2.16
CA ARG A 34 -9.06 15.80 -2.14
C ARG A 34 -8.67 15.38 -0.73
N LYS A 35 -8.79 16.28 0.26
CA LYS A 35 -8.55 15.96 1.67
C LYS A 35 -9.56 14.95 2.17
N GLU A 36 -10.84 15.17 1.90
CA GLU A 36 -11.92 14.24 2.27
C GLU A 36 -11.66 12.85 1.68
N PHE A 37 -11.30 12.79 0.40
CA PHE A 37 -10.96 11.53 -0.26
C PHE A 37 -9.78 10.79 0.40
N LEU A 38 -8.68 11.49 0.70
CA LEU A 38 -7.52 10.89 1.38
C LEU A 38 -7.84 10.52 2.83
N GLN A 39 -8.71 11.29 3.51
CA GLN A 39 -9.15 11.01 4.87
C GLN A 39 -9.98 9.73 4.93
N GLU A 40 -10.90 9.52 3.98
CA GLU A 40 -11.68 8.28 3.88
C GLU A 40 -10.78 7.05 3.70
N ILE A 41 -9.73 7.15 2.88
CA ILE A 41 -8.75 6.08 2.69
C ILE A 41 -8.01 5.79 4.00
N PHE A 42 -7.50 6.84 4.65
CA PHE A 42 -6.79 6.71 5.92
C PHE A 42 -7.68 6.09 7.01
N ASP A 43 -8.93 6.55 7.13
CA ASP A 43 -9.85 6.03 8.14
C ASP A 43 -10.22 4.57 7.88
N ALA A 44 -10.43 4.17 6.62
CA ALA A 44 -10.68 2.78 6.26
C ALA A 44 -9.47 1.88 6.59
N ASP A 45 -8.26 2.35 6.26
CA ASP A 45 -7.01 1.66 6.59
C ASP A 45 -6.87 1.47 8.10
N GLN A 46 -6.99 2.55 8.88
CA GLN A 46 -6.83 2.48 10.33
C GLN A 46 -7.95 1.71 11.02
N ALA A 47 -9.18 1.74 10.50
CA ALA A 47 -10.31 1.02 11.07
C ALA A 47 -10.08 -0.50 11.04
N VAL A 48 -9.63 -1.06 9.90
CA VAL A 48 -9.41 -2.51 9.82
C VAL A 48 -8.21 -2.97 10.66
N ARG A 49 -7.17 -2.13 10.82
CA ARG A 49 -6.06 -2.41 11.76
C ARG A 49 -6.52 -2.40 13.20
N LYS A 50 -7.36 -1.43 13.59
CA LYS A 50 -7.95 -1.37 14.94
C LYS A 50 -8.83 -2.57 15.22
N GLU A 51 -9.65 -2.98 14.26
CA GLU A 51 -10.46 -4.18 14.37
C GLU A 51 -9.58 -5.43 14.54
N SER A 52 -8.53 -5.58 13.72
CA SER A 52 -7.60 -6.72 13.84
C SER A 52 -6.94 -6.79 15.21
N ASN A 53 -6.53 -5.64 15.74
CA ASN A 53 -5.83 -5.55 17.02
C ASN A 53 -6.76 -5.73 18.23
N ASN A 54 -8.04 -5.37 18.10
CA ASN A 54 -9.03 -5.47 19.17
C ASN A 54 -9.81 -6.79 19.15
N THR A 55 -9.69 -7.57 18.08
CA THR A 55 -10.36 -8.87 18.01
C THR A 55 -9.50 -9.90 18.74
N ASP A 56 -9.95 -10.33 19.93
CA ASP A 56 -9.40 -11.49 20.64
C ASP A 56 -9.77 -12.78 19.90
N LEU A 57 -9.22 -12.94 18.70
CA LEU A 57 -9.36 -14.16 17.92
C LEU A 57 -8.66 -15.29 18.65
N ASN A 58 -9.38 -16.38 18.90
CA ASN A 58 -8.78 -17.61 19.40
C ASN A 58 -7.68 -18.05 18.41
N PRO A 59 -6.41 -18.21 18.84
CA PRO A 59 -5.32 -18.64 17.95
C PRO A 59 -5.58 -20.00 17.29
N SER A 60 -6.46 -20.82 17.86
CA SER A 60 -6.87 -22.12 17.29
C SER A 60 -7.99 -22.00 16.25
N ASP A 61 -8.67 -20.85 16.16
CA ASP A 61 -9.71 -20.59 15.16
C ASP A 61 -9.08 -20.02 13.90
N ASN A 62 -8.60 -20.92 13.04
CA ASN A 62 -8.01 -20.56 11.76
C ASN A 62 -9.01 -19.87 10.83
N ALA A 63 -10.31 -20.21 10.91
CA ALA A 63 -11.31 -19.63 10.02
C ALA A 63 -11.53 -18.14 10.32
N ALA A 64 -11.64 -17.77 11.59
CA ALA A 64 -11.79 -16.38 11.99
C ALA A 64 -10.53 -15.54 11.68
N GLN A 65 -9.33 -16.11 11.87
CA GLN A 65 -8.08 -15.46 11.48
C GLN A 65 -8.01 -15.22 9.97
N MET A 66 -8.29 -16.25 9.17
CA MET A 66 -8.31 -16.11 7.71
C MET A 66 -9.35 -15.08 7.24
N ALA A 67 -10.53 -15.05 7.86
CA ALA A 67 -11.55 -14.05 7.54
C ALA A 67 -11.06 -12.62 7.82
N MET A 68 -10.35 -12.40 8.93
CA MET A 68 -9.76 -11.09 9.25
C MET A 68 -8.65 -10.69 8.27
N PHE A 69 -7.79 -11.64 7.90
CA PHE A 69 -6.76 -11.41 6.88
C PHE A 69 -7.37 -11.05 5.52
N HIS A 70 -8.36 -11.81 5.04
CA HIS A 70 -9.04 -11.51 3.78
C HIS A 70 -9.75 -10.16 3.79
N LYS A 71 -10.33 -9.76 4.91
CA LYS A 71 -10.95 -8.45 5.07
C LYS A 71 -9.92 -7.32 4.97
N MET A 72 -8.77 -7.47 5.64
CA MET A 72 -7.69 -6.50 5.59
C MET A 72 -7.10 -6.39 4.19
N ASP A 73 -6.82 -7.52 3.54
CA ASP A 73 -6.31 -7.59 2.17
C ASP A 73 -7.26 -6.92 1.16
N SER A 74 -8.57 -7.16 1.31
CA SER A 74 -9.59 -6.51 0.46
C SER A 74 -9.63 -4.99 0.62
N ILE A 75 -9.40 -4.48 1.84
CA ILE A 75 -9.36 -3.04 2.13
C ILE A 75 -8.06 -2.43 1.59
N ASP A 76 -6.93 -3.13 1.75
CA ASP A 76 -5.63 -2.70 1.23
C ASP A 76 -5.67 -2.58 -0.29
N ASP A 77 -6.21 -3.58 -0.98
CA ASP A 77 -6.40 -3.55 -2.43
C ASP A 77 -7.30 -2.38 -2.86
N LEU A 78 -8.45 -2.20 -2.21
CA LEU A 78 -9.35 -1.09 -2.55
C LEU A 78 -8.68 0.27 -2.34
N ASN A 79 -7.98 0.45 -1.22
CA ASN A 79 -7.28 1.70 -0.91
C ASN A 79 -6.13 1.95 -1.88
N LEU A 80 -5.39 0.91 -2.29
CA LEU A 80 -4.34 1.01 -3.29
C LEU A 80 -4.88 1.51 -4.63
N HIS A 81 -6.03 1.01 -5.07
CA HIS A 81 -6.68 1.49 -6.29
C HIS A 81 -7.10 2.95 -6.18
N LYS A 82 -7.64 3.37 -5.03
CA LYS A 82 -7.98 4.78 -4.77
C LYS A 82 -6.75 5.69 -4.78
N ILE A 83 -5.64 5.26 -4.16
CA ILE A 83 -4.38 6.01 -4.13
C ILE A 83 -3.77 6.13 -5.52
N ARG A 84 -3.77 5.04 -6.31
CA ARG A 84 -3.34 5.08 -7.71
C ARG A 84 -4.14 6.12 -8.48
N TRP A 85 -5.47 6.02 -8.44
CA TRP A 85 -6.33 6.98 -9.11
C TRP A 85 -6.07 8.42 -8.65
N TYR A 86 -5.87 8.66 -7.35
CA TYR A 86 -5.55 9.98 -6.84
C TYR A 86 -4.23 10.52 -7.43
N LEU A 87 -3.15 9.74 -7.37
CA LEU A 87 -1.82 10.16 -7.81
C LEU A 87 -1.69 10.25 -9.34
N ASP A 88 -2.57 9.58 -10.09
CA ASP A 88 -2.67 9.73 -11.54
C ASP A 88 -3.35 11.06 -11.95
N ASN A 89 -4.16 11.65 -11.08
CA ASN A 89 -5.00 12.81 -11.39
C ASN A 89 -4.59 14.09 -10.67
N TYR A 90 -3.84 13.98 -9.57
CA TYR A 90 -3.45 15.11 -8.72
C TYR A 90 -1.99 15.00 -8.29
N GLU A 91 -1.41 16.12 -7.87
CA GLU A 91 -0.09 16.13 -7.26
C GLU A 91 -0.09 15.39 -5.92
N TYR A 92 1.09 14.93 -5.51
CA TYR A 92 1.28 14.31 -4.20
C TYR A 92 0.81 15.27 -3.08
N PRO A 93 0.07 14.79 -2.06
CA PRO A 93 -0.46 15.66 -1.01
C PRO A 93 0.69 16.25 -0.18
N SER A 94 0.95 17.54 -0.33
CA SER A 94 1.99 18.22 0.46
C SER A 94 1.57 18.42 1.91
N LYS A 95 2.54 18.37 2.83
CA LYS A 95 2.32 18.60 4.26
C LYS A 95 1.67 19.97 4.54
N ASP A 96 2.09 21.01 3.83
CA ASP A 96 1.56 22.37 4.04
C ASP A 96 0.08 22.49 3.69
N SER A 97 -0.36 21.83 2.61
CA SER A 97 -1.75 21.93 2.14
C SER A 97 -2.65 20.89 2.78
N TYR A 98 -2.15 19.67 3.03
CA TYR A 98 -2.94 18.51 3.44
C TYR A 98 -2.73 18.10 4.91
N GLY A 99 -1.66 18.56 5.55
CA GLY A 99 -1.27 18.16 6.90
C GLY A 99 -0.59 16.79 6.95
N ASP A 100 0.08 16.52 8.07
CA ASP A 100 0.96 15.36 8.27
C ASP A 100 0.28 14.02 7.99
N THR A 101 -0.98 13.86 8.41
CA THR A 101 -1.70 12.59 8.25
C THR A 101 -1.97 12.28 6.79
N LEU A 102 -2.47 13.25 6.04
CA LEU A 102 -2.90 13.03 4.66
C LEU A 102 -1.71 13.01 3.69
N SER A 103 -0.62 13.71 4.01
CA SER A 103 0.59 13.69 3.19
C SER A 103 1.30 12.33 3.19
N ARG A 104 1.19 11.56 4.28
CA ARG A 104 1.77 10.20 4.35
C ARG A 104 0.83 9.09 3.89
N THR A 105 -0.48 9.34 3.77
CA THR A 105 -1.48 8.30 3.43
C THR A 105 -1.12 7.51 2.17
N PRO A 106 -0.67 8.13 1.05
CA PRO A 106 -0.30 7.36 -0.13
C PRO A 106 0.83 6.36 0.12
N ALA A 107 1.91 6.80 0.77
CA ALA A 107 3.05 5.93 1.10
C ALA A 107 2.66 4.82 2.08
N LEU A 108 1.78 5.11 3.05
CA LEU A 108 1.27 4.13 4.00
C LEU A 108 0.48 3.00 3.29
N VAL A 109 -0.45 3.36 2.41
CA VAL A 109 -1.26 2.39 1.67
C VAL A 109 -0.41 1.55 0.71
N VAL A 110 0.47 2.18 -0.06
CA VAL A 110 1.36 1.45 -0.97
C VAL A 110 2.34 0.57 -0.17
N HIS A 111 2.73 0.99 1.05
CA HIS A 111 3.49 0.16 1.98
C HIS A 111 2.76 -1.13 2.38
N HIS A 112 1.46 -1.30 2.13
CA HIS A 112 0.74 -2.53 2.49
C HIS A 112 0.68 -3.55 1.33
N SER A 113 0.92 -3.12 0.09
CA SER A 113 0.83 -4.01 -1.09
C SER A 113 1.85 -5.16 -1.04
N ASN A 114 1.42 -6.41 -1.19
CA ASN A 114 2.38 -7.54 -1.25
C ASN A 114 3.06 -7.71 -2.62
N ASN A 115 2.86 -6.77 -3.55
CA ASN A 115 3.41 -6.80 -4.90
C ASN A 115 4.59 -5.81 -5.02
N ASP A 116 5.78 -6.34 -5.28
CA ASP A 116 7.02 -5.57 -5.50
C ASP A 116 6.95 -4.69 -6.76
N GLY A 117 6.38 -5.19 -7.86
CA GLY A 117 6.17 -4.44 -9.10
C GLY A 117 5.34 -3.18 -8.89
N ILE A 118 4.25 -3.26 -8.13
CA ILE A 118 3.44 -2.08 -7.78
C ILE A 118 4.26 -1.08 -6.96
N ARG A 119 5.07 -1.56 -6.02
CA ARG A 119 5.90 -0.66 -5.21
C ARG A 119 6.91 0.05 -6.09
N ARG A 120 7.64 -0.66 -6.95
CA ARG A 120 8.60 -0.06 -7.90
C ARG A 120 7.94 0.97 -8.79
N GLU A 121 6.71 0.74 -9.22
CA GLU A 121 5.92 1.70 -10.01
C GLU A 121 5.73 3.05 -9.28
N PHE A 122 5.45 3.02 -7.98
CA PHE A 122 5.28 4.23 -7.17
C PHE A 122 6.59 4.91 -6.73
N TYR A 123 7.74 4.23 -6.84
CA TYR A 123 9.02 4.75 -6.36
C TYR A 123 9.34 6.16 -6.89
N PRO A 124 9.26 6.46 -8.20
CA PRO A 124 9.63 7.77 -8.71
C PRO A 124 8.79 8.91 -8.12
N GLN A 125 7.49 8.66 -7.90
CA GLN A 125 6.60 9.65 -7.30
C GLN A 125 6.92 9.87 -5.82
N PHE A 126 7.18 8.80 -5.06
CA PHE A 126 7.52 8.90 -3.64
C PHE A 126 8.90 9.49 -3.40
N LYS A 127 9.88 9.17 -4.26
CA LYS A 127 11.20 9.80 -4.25
C LYS A 127 11.08 11.30 -4.45
N LYS A 128 10.33 11.73 -5.47
CA LYS A 128 10.08 13.16 -5.72
C LYS A 128 9.41 13.84 -4.51
N ALA A 129 8.37 13.23 -3.96
CA ALA A 129 7.67 13.75 -2.78
C ALA A 129 8.56 13.81 -1.53
N TYR A 130 9.50 12.88 -1.38
CA TYR A 130 10.50 12.93 -0.33
C TYR A 130 11.49 14.09 -0.55
N GLU A 131 12.01 14.23 -1.77
CA GLU A 131 12.97 15.28 -2.14
C GLU A 131 12.39 16.69 -2.03
N ASP A 132 11.09 16.87 -2.28
CA ASP A 132 10.39 18.14 -2.14
C ASP A 132 9.80 18.39 -0.73
N GLY A 133 9.92 17.40 0.18
CA GLY A 133 9.46 17.50 1.57
C GLY A 133 7.97 17.23 1.78
N SER A 134 7.22 16.87 0.74
CA SER A 134 5.81 16.45 0.86
C SER A 134 5.65 15.12 1.61
N LEU A 135 6.61 14.21 1.46
CA LEU A 135 6.68 12.93 2.16
C LEU A 135 7.83 12.94 3.18
N GLU A 136 7.51 12.64 4.44
CA GLU A 136 8.52 12.57 5.50
C GLU A 136 9.48 11.39 5.27
N ALA A 137 10.76 11.61 5.59
CA ALA A 137 11.83 10.61 5.50
C ALA A 137 11.45 9.27 6.17
N SER A 138 10.76 9.31 7.31
CA SER A 138 10.34 8.12 8.04
C SER A 138 9.38 7.22 7.26
N PHE A 139 8.43 7.82 6.55
CA PHE A 139 7.49 7.08 5.71
C PHE A 139 8.14 6.62 4.41
N PHE A 140 9.06 7.40 3.84
CA PHE A 140 9.81 6.97 2.68
C PHE A 140 10.72 5.77 3.00
N ALA A 141 11.45 5.82 4.12
CA ALA A 141 12.28 4.71 4.61
C ALA A 141 11.44 3.46 4.92
N LEU A 142 10.25 3.63 5.53
CA LEU A 142 9.31 2.53 5.79
C LEU A 142 8.84 1.85 4.51
N TYR A 143 8.49 2.64 3.48
CA TYR A 143 8.11 2.13 2.18
C TYR A 143 9.26 1.36 1.50
N LEU A 144 10.47 1.93 1.47
CA LEU A 144 11.66 1.30 0.88
C LEU A 144 12.05 0.01 1.62
N GLY A 145 12.02 0.04 2.96
CA GLY A 145 12.35 -1.11 3.78
C GLY A 145 11.43 -2.31 3.51
N ARG A 146 10.15 -2.05 3.25
CA ARG A 146 9.19 -3.11 2.89
C ARG A 146 9.35 -3.60 1.46
N LEU A 147 9.71 -2.73 0.52
CA LEU A 147 10.09 -3.15 -0.84
C LEU A 147 11.29 -4.11 -0.75
N TYR A 148 12.32 -3.74 0.00
CA TYR A 148 13.48 -4.61 0.24
C TYR A 148 13.08 -5.94 0.87
N GLU A 149 12.23 -5.91 1.91
CA GLU A 149 11.78 -7.12 2.59
C GLU A 149 11.07 -8.10 1.65
N ILE A 150 10.20 -7.60 0.78
CA ILE A 150 9.47 -8.43 -0.19
C ILE A 150 10.43 -9.04 -1.21
N GLU A 151 11.36 -8.25 -1.76
CA GLU A 151 12.29 -8.73 -2.80
C GLU A 151 13.35 -9.70 -2.26
N ASN A 152 13.78 -9.51 -1.01
CA ASN A 152 14.91 -10.24 -0.42
C ASN A 152 14.47 -11.29 0.61
N GLY A 153 13.19 -11.32 0.99
CA GLY A 153 12.64 -12.21 2.02
C GLY A 153 13.16 -11.94 3.43
N SER A 154 13.80 -10.79 3.69
CA SER A 154 14.34 -10.43 5.00
C SER A 154 14.39 -8.92 5.21
N TYR A 155 14.30 -8.47 6.46
CA TYR A 155 14.44 -7.05 6.78
C TYR A 155 15.85 -6.55 6.48
N TYR A 156 15.92 -5.35 5.89
CA TYR A 156 17.17 -4.64 5.76
C TYR A 156 17.75 -4.32 7.13
N ARG A 157 19.05 -4.56 7.30
CA ARG A 157 19.78 -4.27 8.54
C ARG A 157 20.95 -3.36 8.22
N MET A 158 20.95 -2.17 8.84
CA MET A 158 22.08 -1.27 8.78
C MET A 158 23.33 -1.96 9.33
N LYS A 159 24.48 -1.70 8.69
CA LYS A 159 25.80 -2.22 9.10
C LYS A 159 26.23 -1.66 10.46
N THR A 160 25.76 -0.48 10.82
CA THR A 160 26.03 0.21 12.07
C THR A 160 24.75 0.34 12.90
N SER A 161 24.87 0.33 14.22
CA SER A 161 23.74 0.54 15.14
C SER A 161 23.38 2.01 15.32
N THR A 162 24.20 2.92 14.80
CA THR A 162 23.98 4.37 14.84
C THR A 162 24.00 4.87 13.41
N TYR A 163 22.87 5.43 12.98
CA TYR A 163 22.67 5.96 11.64
C TYR A 163 21.53 7.00 11.68
N MET A 164 21.57 7.94 10.75
CA MET A 164 20.47 8.87 10.44
C MET A 164 19.52 8.21 9.45
N ILE A 165 18.26 8.64 9.41
CA ILE A 165 17.27 7.99 8.53
C ILE A 165 17.61 8.14 7.05
N GLU A 166 18.31 9.21 6.70
CA GLU A 166 18.88 9.47 5.38
C GLU A 166 19.92 8.40 5.01
N ASP A 167 20.78 7.99 5.95
CA ASP A 167 21.74 6.90 5.72
C ASP A 167 21.03 5.58 5.37
N GLN A 168 19.88 5.33 6.02
CA GLN A 168 19.05 4.15 5.74
C GLN A 168 18.39 4.23 4.36
N ILE A 169 17.85 5.40 4.00
CA ILE A 169 17.25 5.63 2.68
C ILE A 169 18.29 5.42 1.59
N ASP A 170 19.46 6.05 1.70
CA ASP A 170 20.54 5.93 0.72
C ASP A 170 20.98 4.48 0.55
N SER A 171 21.13 3.76 1.66
CA SER A 171 21.52 2.36 1.62
C SER A 171 20.45 1.48 0.98
N LEU A 172 19.17 1.72 1.28
CA LEU A 172 18.06 0.98 0.66
C LEU A 172 17.96 1.25 -0.84
N ILE A 173 18.16 2.48 -1.30
CA ILE A 173 18.17 2.83 -2.72
C ILE A 173 19.27 2.06 -3.46
N VAL A 174 20.48 2.00 -2.88
CA VAL A 174 21.60 1.24 -3.45
C VAL A 174 21.29 -0.26 -3.53
N GLU A 175 20.78 -0.85 -2.45
CA GLU A 175 20.53 -2.30 -2.38
C GLU A 175 19.33 -2.73 -3.25
N LEU A 176 18.40 -1.81 -3.53
CA LEU A 176 17.23 -2.04 -4.38
C LEU A 176 17.45 -1.73 -5.87
N ASP A 177 18.63 -1.18 -6.24
CA ASP A 177 18.95 -0.70 -7.59
C ASP A 177 17.90 0.29 -8.12
N LEU A 178 17.69 1.38 -7.37
CA LEU A 178 16.67 2.42 -7.62
C LEU A 178 17.27 3.79 -7.99
#